data_AF-A0A961H4E6-F1
#
_entry.id   AF-A0A961H4E6-F1
#
_cell.length_a   1.000
_cell.length_b   1.000
_cell.length_c   1.000
_cell.angle_alpha   90.00
_cell.angle_beta   90.00
_cell.angle_gamma   90.00
#
_symmetry.space_group_name_H-M   'P 1'
#
loop_
_entity.id
_entity.type
_entity.pdbx_description
1 polymer ?
#
loop_
_entity_poly.entity_id
_entity_poly.type
_entity_poly.pdbx_seq_one_letter_code
_entity_poly.pdbx_strand_id
1 'polypeptide(L)'
;WGDVSLSNTLFRRDAGAFAAYLVDAETGNLYDTLSDGQREHDLEIARVNIAGELLDLAAGGRLDESTDPIAVSNGIVAAYRTLWKELTSSESFSSTERWRIAKRVERLNDLGFDIEELAIKTAETGSQVVIQPKVVDAGHHQRRLLRLTGLDVEENQARRLLNDLDAYAATHFEGEPDEEMSAHEWLATVFEPVTRAIPRELKGKLEPAEVFHQMLEHRWFLSQNDRRDVPLAEAVSSYIETVLQHRRDEATVIDPPTGAFTLPTAVIDEEDWRDRV
;
A
#
# COMPACT_ATOMS: atom_id res chain seq x y z
N TRP A 1 17.42 3.14 20.63
CA TRP A 1 17.22 1.70 20.91
C TRP A 1 18.46 1.13 21.55
N GLY A 2 19.66 1.41 21.01
CA GLY A 2 20.92 0.95 21.59
C GLY A 2 21.34 -0.45 21.15
N ASP A 3 20.39 -1.31 20.78
CA ASP A 3 20.66 -2.64 20.24
C ASP A 3 19.59 -3.08 19.22
N VAL A 4 19.53 -2.36 18.10
CA VAL A 4 18.57 -2.64 17.02
C VAL A 4 18.97 -3.94 16.32
N SER A 5 18.08 -4.94 16.32
CA SER A 5 18.31 -6.23 15.66
C SER A 5 16.99 -6.95 15.35
N LEU A 6 17.01 -7.91 14.42
CA LEU A 6 15.85 -8.77 14.16
C LEU A 6 15.58 -9.69 15.34
N SER A 7 16.62 -10.12 16.07
CA SER A 7 16.46 -10.98 17.26
C SER A 7 15.74 -10.27 18.40
N ASN A 8 15.89 -8.95 18.51
CA ASN A 8 15.21 -8.12 19.54
C ASN A 8 13.83 -7.60 19.07
N THR A 9 13.34 -8.08 17.92
CA THR A 9 12.05 -7.67 17.34
C THR A 9 11.10 -8.86 17.21
N LEU A 10 9.93 -8.79 17.85
CA LEU A 10 8.88 -9.78 17.65
C LEU A 10 7.92 -9.34 16.55
N PHE A 11 7.84 -10.13 15.49
CA PHE A 11 6.87 -9.92 14.41
C PHE A 11 5.62 -10.75 14.66
N ARG A 12 4.46 -10.07 14.72
CA ARG A 12 3.14 -10.71 14.76
C ARG A 12 2.40 -10.38 13.47
N ARG A 13 1.84 -11.40 12.82
CA ARG A 13 0.83 -11.21 11.77
C ARG A 13 -0.53 -11.02 12.41
N ASP A 14 -1.23 -9.99 11.99
CA ASP A 14 -2.56 -9.65 12.48
C ASP A 14 -3.48 -9.32 11.32
N ALA A 15 -4.33 -10.27 10.92
CA ALA A 15 -5.34 -10.10 9.86
C ALA A 15 -4.83 -9.38 8.59
N GLY A 16 -3.60 -9.67 8.16
CA GLY A 16 -2.98 -9.07 6.98
C GLY A 16 -2.16 -7.81 7.25
N ALA A 17 -1.92 -7.44 8.49
CA ALA A 17 -0.94 -6.43 8.88
C ALA A 17 0.22 -7.04 9.67
N PHE A 18 1.37 -6.40 9.62
CA PHE A 18 2.53 -6.75 10.42
C PHE A 18 2.65 -5.79 11.59
N ALA A 19 2.69 -6.35 12.80
CA ALA A 19 3.10 -5.62 13.99
C ALA A 19 4.51 -6.06 14.38
N ALA A 20 5.42 -5.11 14.46
CA ALA A 20 6.76 -5.31 15.02
C ALA A 20 6.76 -4.75 16.45
N TYR A 21 7.04 -5.61 17.42
CA TYR A 21 7.16 -5.24 18.82
C TYR A 21 8.62 -5.24 19.23
N LEU A 22 9.05 -4.12 19.80
CA LEU A 22 10.30 -4.03 20.53
C LEU A 22 10.21 -4.93 21.77
N VAL A 23 11.02 -5.97 21.84
CA VAL A 23 11.00 -6.90 22.99
C VAL A 23 12.10 -6.56 23.99
N ASP A 24 13.28 -6.21 23.49
CA ASP A 24 14.43 -5.86 24.32
C ASP A 24 14.79 -4.39 24.16
N ALA A 25 14.51 -3.63 25.22
CA ALA A 25 14.81 -2.22 25.34
C ALA A 25 15.75 -1.93 26.53
N GLU A 26 16.47 -2.94 27.05
CA GLU A 26 17.35 -2.77 28.22
C GLU A 26 18.44 -1.72 27.97
N THR A 27 18.95 -1.66 26.74
CA THR A 27 19.97 -0.69 26.30
C THR A 27 19.37 0.64 25.81
N GLY A 28 18.04 0.77 25.89
CA GLY A 28 17.30 1.93 25.45
C GLY A 28 17.46 3.11 26.38
N ASN A 29 17.65 4.30 25.81
CA ASN A 29 17.60 5.57 26.53
C ASN A 29 16.42 6.40 26.02
N LEU A 30 15.65 6.99 26.93
CA LEU A 30 14.58 7.92 26.60
C LEU A 30 15.13 9.35 26.59
N TYR A 31 14.80 10.09 25.53
CA TYR A 31 15.15 11.48 25.37
C TYR A 31 13.90 12.28 25.03
N ASP A 32 13.80 13.50 25.55
CA ASP A 32 12.68 14.41 25.24
C ASP A 32 12.65 14.78 23.75
N THR A 33 13.82 14.89 23.13
CA THR A 33 13.99 15.07 21.68
C THR A 33 15.16 14.23 21.19
N LEU A 34 15.02 13.64 20.01
CA LEU A 34 16.07 12.88 19.36
C LEU A 34 16.85 13.78 18.39
N SER A 35 18.15 13.89 18.61
CA SER A 35 19.06 14.53 17.64
C SER A 35 19.32 13.64 16.44
N ASP A 36 19.73 14.23 15.32
CA ASP A 36 20.13 13.48 14.12
C ASP A 36 21.26 12.49 14.41
N GLY A 37 22.25 12.88 15.22
CA GLY A 37 23.37 12.02 15.59
C GLY A 37 22.95 10.79 16.39
N GLN A 38 21.99 10.92 17.30
CA GLN A 38 21.46 9.77 18.07
C GLN A 38 20.71 8.80 17.16
N ARG A 39 19.91 9.31 16.22
CA ARG A 39 19.16 8.47 15.28
C ARG A 39 20.10 7.75 14.32
N GLU A 40 21.04 8.46 13.72
CA GLU A 40 22.02 7.88 12.79
C GLU A 40 22.92 6.85 13.47
N HIS A 41 23.21 7.02 14.76
CA HIS A 41 23.92 6.00 15.54
C HIS A 41 23.11 4.70 15.68
N ASP A 42 21.82 4.79 16.04
CA ASP A 42 20.92 3.63 16.09
C ASP A 42 20.78 2.96 14.71
N LEU A 43 20.73 3.74 13.62
CA LEU A 43 20.66 3.20 12.26
C LEU A 43 21.94 2.46 11.85
N GLU A 44 23.11 2.94 12.27
CA GLU A 44 24.36 2.25 12.00
C GLU A 44 24.45 0.92 12.76
N ILE A 45 24.00 0.89 14.01
CA ILE A 45 23.86 -0.34 14.80
C ILE A 45 22.91 -1.32 14.08
N ALA A 46 21.73 -0.84 13.69
CA ALA A 46 20.75 -1.63 12.95
C ALA A 46 21.34 -2.23 11.68
N ARG A 47 22.08 -1.42 10.92
CA ARG A 47 22.70 -1.82 9.66
C ARG A 47 23.67 -2.98 9.86
N VAL A 48 24.54 -2.88 10.86
CA VAL A 48 25.55 -3.91 11.15
C VAL A 48 24.90 -5.17 11.70
N ASN A 49 24.03 -5.03 12.70
CA ASN A 49 23.39 -6.16 13.36
C ASN A 49 22.50 -6.96 12.40
N ILE A 50 21.62 -6.30 11.68
CA ILE A 50 20.69 -6.96 10.74
C ILE A 50 21.46 -7.64 9.61
N ALA A 51 22.52 -7.00 9.07
CA ALA A 51 23.36 -7.63 8.06
C ALA A 51 24.04 -8.90 8.59
N GLY A 52 24.56 -8.85 9.83
CA GLY A 52 25.16 -10.01 10.49
C GLY A 52 24.17 -11.16 10.67
N GLU A 53 22.98 -10.87 11.20
CA GLU A 53 21.93 -11.88 11.40
C GLU A 53 21.46 -12.51 10.08
N LEU A 54 21.31 -11.70 9.03
CA LEU A 54 20.94 -12.20 7.70
C LEU A 54 22.06 -13.06 7.08
N LEU A 55 23.33 -12.70 7.29
CA LEU A 55 24.48 -13.52 6.87
C LEU A 55 24.52 -14.86 7.62
N ASP A 56 24.23 -14.86 8.91
CA ASP A 56 24.14 -16.09 9.70
C ASP A 56 22.98 -16.98 9.22
N LEU A 57 21.83 -16.40 8.88
CA LEU A 57 20.72 -17.13 8.26
C LEU A 57 21.12 -17.72 6.89
N ALA A 58 21.86 -16.96 6.07
CA ALA A 58 22.36 -17.44 4.79
C ALA A 58 23.35 -18.61 4.96
N ALA A 59 24.30 -18.48 5.89
CA ALA A 59 25.25 -19.55 6.22
C ALA A 59 24.54 -20.82 6.75
N GLY A 60 23.40 -20.64 7.44
CA GLY A 60 22.54 -21.71 7.91
C GLY A 60 21.61 -22.32 6.87
N GLY A 61 21.63 -21.84 5.61
CA GLY A 61 20.72 -22.30 4.55
C GLY A 61 19.25 -21.95 4.80
N ARG A 62 18.98 -20.89 5.57
CA ARG A 62 17.63 -20.43 5.95
C ARG A 62 17.23 -19.13 5.26
N LEU A 63 18.14 -18.51 4.52
CA LEU A 63 17.88 -17.36 3.68
C LEU A 63 17.76 -17.81 2.23
N ASP A 64 16.84 -17.20 1.49
CA ASP A 64 16.73 -17.42 0.05
C ASP A 64 18.01 -16.99 -0.69
N GLU A 65 18.49 -17.81 -1.62
CA GLU A 65 19.76 -17.59 -2.32
C GLU A 65 19.80 -16.30 -3.16
N SER A 66 18.63 -15.75 -3.53
CA SER A 66 18.54 -14.49 -4.26
C SER A 66 18.61 -13.25 -3.35
N THR A 67 18.54 -13.43 -2.03
CA THR A 67 18.53 -12.33 -1.07
C THR A 67 19.96 -11.91 -0.72
N ASP A 68 20.31 -10.64 -0.93
CA ASP A 68 21.57 -10.05 -0.46
C ASP A 68 21.39 -9.42 0.93
N PRO A 69 21.99 -9.99 2.01
CA PRO A 69 21.94 -9.45 3.37
C PRO A 69 22.34 -7.98 3.49
N ILE A 70 23.35 -7.55 2.74
CA ILE A 70 23.88 -6.19 2.81
C ILE A 70 22.91 -5.22 2.11
N ALA A 71 22.36 -5.62 0.97
CA ALA A 71 21.36 -4.83 0.26
C ALA A 71 20.09 -4.66 1.11
N VAL A 72 19.60 -5.72 1.76
CA VAL A 72 18.42 -5.65 2.64
C VAL A 72 18.67 -4.72 3.81
N SER A 73 19.81 -4.89 4.51
CA SER A 73 20.17 -4.02 5.64
C SER A 73 20.26 -2.54 5.24
N ASN A 74 20.94 -2.22 4.13
CA ASN A 74 21.00 -0.86 3.61
C ASN A 74 19.62 -0.33 3.21
N GLY A 75 18.77 -1.21 2.65
CA GLY A 75 17.38 -0.91 2.30
C GLY A 75 16.56 -0.46 3.50
N ILE A 76 16.70 -1.12 4.66
CA ILE A 76 16.01 -0.75 5.90
C ILE A 76 16.42 0.64 6.37
N VAL A 77 17.72 0.97 6.32
CA VAL A 77 18.20 2.32 6.67
C VAL A 77 17.63 3.37 5.72
N ALA A 78 17.57 3.09 4.41
CA ALA A 78 16.99 3.98 3.43
C ALA A 78 15.47 4.17 3.62
N ALA A 79 14.75 3.09 3.92
CA ALA A 79 13.33 3.11 4.24
C ALA A 79 13.06 3.96 5.49
N TYR A 80 13.84 3.76 6.57
CA TYR A 80 13.73 4.59 7.78
C TYR A 80 13.93 6.07 7.47
N ARG A 81 14.99 6.44 6.73
CA ARG A 81 15.26 7.86 6.43
C ARG A 81 14.13 8.49 5.62
N THR A 82 13.58 7.75 4.67
CA THR A 82 12.44 8.22 3.87
C THR A 82 11.20 8.37 4.75
N LEU A 83 10.87 7.35 5.55
CA LEU A 83 9.74 7.41 6.48
C LEU A 83 9.88 8.55 7.50
N TRP A 84 11.06 8.71 8.10
CA TRP A 84 11.32 9.78 9.06
C TRP A 84 11.07 11.15 8.45
N LYS A 85 11.57 11.38 7.22
CA LYS A 85 11.31 12.60 6.49
C LYS A 85 9.82 12.79 6.27
N GLU A 86 9.11 11.75 5.81
CA GLU A 86 7.67 11.78 5.57
C GLU A 86 6.84 11.92 6.84
N LEU A 87 7.35 11.60 8.04
CA LEU A 87 6.61 11.79 9.30
C LEU A 87 6.92 13.12 9.98
N THR A 88 8.18 13.54 9.95
CA THR A 88 8.64 14.74 10.67
C THR A 88 8.59 16.00 9.83
N SER A 89 8.41 15.90 8.51
CA SER A 89 8.16 17.07 7.68
C SER A 89 6.86 17.75 8.10
N SER A 90 7.00 18.93 8.71
CA SER A 90 5.88 19.84 8.98
C SER A 90 5.44 20.47 7.67
N GLU A 91 4.44 19.88 7.02
CA GLU A 91 3.73 20.53 5.92
C GLU A 91 2.37 20.99 6.44
N SER A 92 2.20 22.30 6.63
CA SER A 92 0.90 22.91 6.89
C SER A 92 0.17 23.10 5.57
N PHE A 93 -0.99 22.47 5.42
CA PHE A 93 -1.78 22.60 4.20
C PHE A 93 -2.94 23.56 4.45
N SER A 94 -3.22 24.40 3.46
CA SER A 94 -4.55 25.00 3.39
C SER A 94 -5.58 23.89 3.17
N SER A 95 -6.80 24.03 3.69
CA SER A 95 -7.92 23.11 3.44
C SER A 95 -8.22 22.91 1.94
N THR A 96 -7.69 23.78 1.08
CA THR A 96 -7.77 23.72 -0.39
C THR A 96 -6.70 22.84 -1.06
N GLU A 97 -5.65 22.40 -0.35
CA GLU A 97 -4.53 21.63 -0.90
C GLU A 97 -4.61 20.12 -0.62
N ARG A 98 -5.83 19.54 -0.67
CA ARG A 98 -6.09 18.11 -0.41
C ARG A 98 -5.21 17.16 -1.23
N TRP A 99 -4.82 17.56 -2.43
CA TRP A 99 -3.94 16.80 -3.31
C TRP A 99 -2.55 16.53 -2.69
N ARG A 100 -2.05 17.39 -1.80
CA ARG A 100 -0.76 17.19 -1.12
C ARG A 100 -0.83 16.08 -0.08
N ILE A 101 -1.96 15.96 0.61
CA ILE A 101 -2.24 14.86 1.54
C ILE A 101 -2.24 13.55 0.75
N ALA A 102 -3.01 13.46 -0.33
CA ALA A 102 -3.05 12.27 -1.20
C ALA A 102 -1.66 11.86 -1.70
N LYS A 103 -0.83 12.82 -2.12
CA LYS A 103 0.54 12.56 -2.56
C LYS A 103 1.46 12.07 -1.42
N ARG A 104 1.22 12.51 -0.19
CA ARG A 104 1.96 12.03 0.99
C ARG A 104 1.54 10.61 1.36
N VAL A 105 0.24 10.31 1.29
CA VAL A 105 -0.31 8.96 1.44
C VAL A 105 0.30 8.01 0.42
N GLU A 106 0.34 8.41 -0.85
CA GLU A 106 0.94 7.61 -1.93
C GLU A 106 2.41 7.28 -1.64
N ARG A 107 3.22 8.25 -1.20
CA ARG A 107 4.62 8.00 -0.83
C ARG A 107 4.78 7.06 0.36
N LEU A 108 3.90 7.14 1.37
CA LEU A 108 3.91 6.20 2.50
C LEU A 108 3.54 4.78 2.03
N ASN A 109 2.57 4.68 1.13
CA ASN A 109 2.17 3.42 0.53
C ASN A 109 3.28 2.78 -0.32
N ASP A 110 4.03 3.58 -1.09
CA ASP A 110 5.20 3.11 -1.85
C ASP A 110 6.30 2.55 -0.94
N LEU A 111 6.36 3.00 0.32
CA LEU A 111 7.25 2.48 1.35
C LEU A 111 6.71 1.24 2.06
N GLY A 112 5.51 0.76 1.69
CA GLY A 112 4.85 -0.38 2.31
C GLY A 112 4.10 -0.05 3.61
N PHE A 113 3.84 1.24 3.86
CA PHE A 113 3.04 1.69 4.99
C PHE A 113 1.63 2.06 4.54
N ASP A 114 0.64 1.50 5.21
CA ASP A 114 -0.76 1.93 5.14
C ASP A 114 -1.04 3.01 6.19
N ILE A 115 -2.17 3.70 6.08
CA ILE A 115 -2.58 4.75 7.02
C ILE A 115 -3.87 4.33 7.69
N GLU A 116 -3.82 4.08 9.01
CA GLU A 116 -5.02 3.75 9.79
C GLU A 116 -5.85 4.99 10.13
N GLU A 117 -5.19 6.13 10.41
CA GLU A 117 -5.91 7.34 10.83
C GLU A 117 -5.25 8.62 10.30
N LEU A 118 -6.09 9.53 9.79
CA LEU A 118 -5.75 10.90 9.43
C LEU A 118 -6.44 11.86 10.40
N ALA A 119 -5.71 12.32 11.42
CA ALA A 119 -6.25 13.29 12.37
C ALA A 119 -5.99 14.72 11.88
N ILE A 120 -7.03 15.39 11.40
CA ILE A 120 -6.95 16.80 10.98
C ILE A 120 -7.21 17.70 12.19
N LYS A 121 -6.16 18.30 12.74
CA LYS A 121 -6.24 19.34 13.77
C LYS A 121 -6.35 20.71 13.11
N THR A 122 -7.54 21.31 13.11
CA THR A 122 -7.72 22.69 12.63
C THR A 122 -7.30 23.68 13.71
N ALA A 123 -6.20 24.41 13.48
CA ALA A 123 -5.76 25.51 14.33
C ALA A 123 -6.17 26.86 13.73
N GLU A 124 -6.21 27.93 14.54
CA GLU A 124 -6.56 29.30 14.13
C GLU A 124 -5.66 29.86 13.00
N THR A 125 -4.49 29.26 12.78
CA THR A 125 -3.50 29.65 11.76
C THR A 125 -3.40 28.68 10.58
N GLY A 126 -4.18 27.58 10.57
CA GLY A 126 -4.17 26.58 9.51
C GLY A 126 -4.56 25.17 10.00
N SER A 127 -4.96 24.30 9.07
CA SER A 127 -5.25 22.89 9.38
C SER A 127 -3.96 22.06 9.36
N GLN A 128 -3.61 21.45 10.48
CA GLN A 128 -2.49 20.52 10.60
C GLN A 128 -3.00 19.08 10.57
N VAL A 129 -2.53 18.28 9.62
CA VAL A 129 -2.89 16.85 9.52
C VAL A 129 -1.81 16.02 10.20
N VAL A 130 -2.21 15.16 11.13
CA VAL A 130 -1.37 14.14 11.76
C VAL A 130 -1.71 12.81 11.09
N ILE A 131 -0.68 12.10 10.63
CA ILE A 131 -0.80 10.83 9.92
C ILE A 131 -0.13 9.75 10.77
N GLN A 132 -0.83 8.65 11.02
CA GLN A 132 -0.26 7.49 11.71
C GLN A 132 -0.07 6.32 10.73
N PRO A 133 1.16 6.05 10.26
CA PRO A 133 1.44 4.95 9.35
C PRO A 133 1.51 3.59 10.08
N LYS A 134 1.20 2.50 9.37
CA LYS A 134 1.32 1.11 9.83
C LYS A 134 1.84 0.21 8.72
N VAL A 135 2.60 -0.85 9.06
CA VAL A 135 3.10 -1.82 8.08
C VAL A 135 2.04 -2.87 7.78
N VAL A 136 1.83 -3.17 6.50
CA VAL A 136 0.84 -4.16 6.04
C VAL A 136 1.50 -5.32 5.28
N ASP A 137 0.87 -6.50 5.30
CA ASP A 137 1.31 -7.66 4.53
C ASP A 137 1.01 -7.45 3.04
N ALA A 138 1.72 -8.18 2.16
CA ALA A 138 1.31 -8.27 0.76
C ALA A 138 -0.13 -8.81 0.62
N GLY A 139 -0.90 -8.24 -0.30
CA GLY A 139 -2.31 -8.61 -0.51
C GLY A 139 -3.23 -8.14 0.62
N HIS A 140 -2.76 -7.24 1.51
CA HIS A 140 -3.59 -6.67 2.57
C HIS A 140 -4.76 -5.90 1.98
N HIS A 141 -4.48 -5.02 1.02
CA HIS A 141 -5.50 -4.14 0.46
C HIS A 141 -6.52 -4.93 -0.34
N GLN A 142 -6.08 -5.91 -1.15
CA GLN A 142 -6.99 -6.82 -1.84
C GLN A 142 -7.94 -7.53 -0.87
N ARG A 143 -7.41 -8.13 0.21
CA ARG A 143 -8.23 -8.83 1.22
C ARG A 143 -9.18 -7.89 1.97
N ARG A 144 -8.73 -6.69 2.34
CA ARG A 144 -9.56 -5.69 3.03
C ARG A 144 -10.69 -5.21 2.10
N LEU A 145 -10.38 -4.83 0.87
CA LEU A 145 -11.37 -4.37 -0.09
C LEU A 145 -12.37 -5.48 -0.44
N LEU A 146 -11.90 -6.69 -0.71
CA LEU A 146 -12.77 -7.83 -1.01
C LEU A 146 -13.73 -8.14 0.14
N ARG A 147 -13.25 -8.07 1.39
CA ARG A 147 -14.09 -8.26 2.58
C ARG A 147 -15.16 -7.18 2.72
N LEU A 148 -14.79 -5.92 2.53
CA LEU A 148 -15.67 -4.76 2.73
C LEU A 148 -16.67 -4.56 1.59
N THR A 149 -16.27 -4.87 0.35
CA THR A 149 -17.01 -4.47 -0.85
C THR A 149 -17.38 -5.62 -1.78
N GLY A 150 -16.72 -6.79 -1.63
CA GLY A 150 -16.84 -7.90 -2.58
C GLY A 150 -16.09 -7.71 -3.90
N LEU A 151 -15.34 -6.61 -4.06
CA LEU A 151 -14.53 -6.36 -5.25
C LEU A 151 -13.21 -7.14 -5.17
N ASP A 152 -12.95 -8.00 -6.17
CA ASP A 152 -11.67 -8.68 -6.35
C ASP A 152 -10.87 -7.95 -7.43
N VAL A 153 -9.74 -7.37 -7.05
CA VAL A 153 -8.94 -6.47 -7.88
C VAL A 153 -7.46 -6.62 -7.54
N GLU A 154 -6.58 -6.12 -8.40
CA GLU A 154 -5.14 -6.12 -8.12
C GLU A 154 -4.78 -5.21 -6.93
N GLU A 155 -3.67 -5.48 -6.25
CA GLU A 155 -3.28 -4.80 -5.00
C GLU A 155 -3.23 -3.27 -5.12
N ASN A 156 -2.69 -2.75 -6.23
CA ASN A 156 -2.61 -1.30 -6.47
C ASN A 156 -3.98 -0.67 -6.74
N GLN A 157 -4.87 -1.41 -7.41
CA GLN A 157 -6.27 -0.99 -7.59
C GLN A 157 -6.98 -0.98 -6.23
N ALA A 158 -6.83 -2.06 -5.46
CA ALA A 158 -7.43 -2.20 -4.14
C ALA A 158 -7.05 -1.04 -3.22
N ARG A 159 -5.74 -0.74 -3.17
CA ARG A 159 -5.21 0.39 -2.40
C ARG A 159 -5.83 1.72 -2.81
N ARG A 160 -5.94 1.99 -4.11
CA ARG A 160 -6.49 3.27 -4.59
C ARG A 160 -7.99 3.40 -4.27
N LEU A 161 -8.75 2.32 -4.38
CA LEU A 161 -10.17 2.28 -4.01
C LEU A 161 -10.36 2.44 -2.50
N LEU A 162 -9.56 1.74 -1.67
CA LEU A 162 -9.60 1.89 -0.21
C LEU A 162 -9.27 3.31 0.23
N ASN A 163 -8.27 3.97 -0.37
CA ASN A 163 -7.95 5.36 -0.05
C ASN A 163 -9.13 6.31 -0.33
N ASP A 164 -9.90 6.08 -1.40
CA ASP A 164 -11.09 6.88 -1.71
C ASP A 164 -12.24 6.59 -0.73
N LEU A 165 -12.40 5.32 -0.35
CA LEU A 165 -13.35 4.88 0.68
C LEU A 165 -13.04 5.50 2.05
N ASP A 166 -11.79 5.42 2.50
CA ASP A 166 -11.35 5.96 3.80
C ASP A 166 -11.49 7.50 3.81
N ALA A 167 -11.21 8.17 2.69
CA ALA A 167 -11.46 9.60 2.53
C ALA A 167 -12.96 9.96 2.53
N TYR A 168 -13.80 9.14 1.92
CA TYR A 168 -15.26 9.28 2.01
C TYR A 168 -15.74 9.12 3.44
N ALA A 169 -15.27 8.09 4.14
CA ALA A 169 -15.63 7.80 5.52
C ALA A 169 -15.28 8.97 6.45
N ALA A 170 -14.06 9.49 6.36
CA ALA A 170 -13.58 10.62 7.15
C ALA A 170 -14.34 11.94 6.92
N THR A 171 -15.07 12.06 5.80
CA THR A 171 -15.81 13.29 5.45
C THR A 171 -17.31 13.19 5.70
N HIS A 172 -17.88 11.99 5.66
CA HIS A 172 -19.33 11.76 5.77
C HIS A 172 -19.78 11.27 7.14
N PHE A 173 -18.86 10.69 7.92
CA PHE A 173 -19.17 10.20 9.26
C PHE A 173 -18.43 11.00 10.33
N GLU A 174 -19.12 11.25 11.45
CA GLU A 174 -18.49 11.84 12.65
C GLU A 174 -17.97 10.71 13.54
N GLY A 175 -16.68 10.75 13.90
CA GLY A 175 -16.03 9.75 14.76
C GLY A 175 -15.44 8.57 13.97
N GLU A 176 -15.37 7.39 14.60
CA GLU A 176 -14.94 6.14 13.96
C GLU A 176 -16.19 5.41 13.42
N PRO A 177 -16.49 5.51 12.10
CA PRO A 177 -17.59 4.76 11.51
C PRO A 177 -17.29 3.27 11.47
N ASP A 178 -18.36 2.46 11.50
CA ASP A 178 -18.26 1.04 11.15
C ASP A 178 -17.76 0.90 9.71
N GLU A 179 -16.63 0.21 9.51
CA GLU A 179 -15.98 0.08 8.21
C GLU A 179 -16.90 -0.58 7.17
N GLU A 180 -17.67 -1.59 7.57
CA GLU A 180 -18.57 -2.30 6.65
C GLU A 180 -19.71 -1.39 6.18
N MET A 181 -20.30 -0.62 7.10
CA MET A 181 -21.31 0.37 6.77
C MET A 181 -20.78 1.48 5.85
N SER A 182 -19.62 2.04 6.16
CA SER A 182 -19.02 3.12 5.35
C SER A 182 -18.62 2.62 3.95
N ALA A 183 -18.10 1.39 3.85
CA ALA A 183 -17.80 0.74 2.59
C ALA A 183 -19.05 0.50 1.73
N HIS A 184 -20.13 0.01 2.34
CA HIS A 184 -21.38 -0.24 1.64
C HIS A 184 -22.02 1.06 1.13
N GLU A 185 -21.99 2.11 1.94
CA GLU A 185 -22.49 3.42 1.53
C GLU A 185 -21.65 4.00 0.39
N TRP A 186 -20.32 3.99 0.53
CA TRP A 186 -19.39 4.43 -0.51
C TRP A 186 -19.60 3.68 -1.82
N LEU A 187 -19.82 2.36 -1.77
CA LEU A 187 -20.16 1.57 -2.96
C LEU A 187 -21.41 2.11 -3.66
N ALA A 188 -22.47 2.36 -2.91
CA ALA A 188 -23.76 2.80 -3.45
C ALA A 188 -23.77 4.27 -3.93
N THR A 189 -23.03 5.14 -3.25
CA THR A 189 -23.06 6.60 -3.47
C THR A 189 -21.93 7.12 -4.35
N VAL A 190 -20.80 6.43 -4.41
CA VAL A 190 -19.60 6.85 -5.16
C VAL A 190 -19.27 5.87 -6.27
N PHE A 191 -19.04 4.60 -5.95
CA PHE A 191 -18.55 3.61 -6.92
C PHE A 191 -19.59 3.25 -7.99
N GLU A 192 -20.80 2.86 -7.57
CA GLU A 192 -21.87 2.45 -8.48
C GLU A 192 -22.36 3.58 -9.40
N PRO A 193 -22.52 4.84 -8.95
CA PRO A 193 -22.90 5.93 -9.86
C PRO A 193 -21.87 6.19 -10.94
N VAL A 194 -20.57 6.14 -10.62
CA VAL A 194 -19.49 6.30 -11.59
C VAL A 194 -19.52 5.18 -12.62
N THR A 195 -19.59 3.93 -12.17
CA THR A 195 -19.61 2.77 -13.08
C THR A 195 -20.89 2.68 -13.89
N ARG A 196 -22.02 3.20 -13.39
CA ARG A 196 -23.28 3.31 -14.13
C ARG A 196 -23.29 4.45 -15.14
N ALA A 197 -22.55 5.53 -14.90
CA ALA A 197 -22.43 6.66 -15.82
C ALA A 197 -21.70 6.30 -17.13
N ILE A 198 -20.93 5.20 -17.13
CA ILE A 198 -20.24 4.70 -18.32
C ILE A 198 -21.26 4.27 -19.38
N PRO A 199 -21.19 4.82 -20.62
CA PRO A 199 -22.06 4.42 -21.72
C PRO A 199 -22.02 2.91 -21.98
N ARG A 200 -23.17 2.30 -22.29
CA ARG A 200 -23.29 0.84 -22.51
C ARG A 200 -22.34 0.32 -23.60
N GLU A 201 -22.05 1.15 -24.60
CA GLU A 201 -21.12 0.86 -25.69
C GLU A 201 -19.66 0.71 -25.23
N LEU A 202 -19.30 1.31 -24.09
CA LEU A 202 -17.95 1.30 -23.53
C LEU A 202 -17.81 0.34 -22.33
N LYS A 203 -18.92 -0.16 -21.77
CA LYS A 203 -18.94 -1.09 -20.62
C LYS A 203 -18.26 -2.43 -20.87
N GLY A 204 -18.19 -2.90 -22.12
CA GLY A 204 -17.56 -4.18 -22.45
C GLY A 204 -16.03 -4.13 -22.53
N LYS A 205 -15.42 -2.94 -22.43
CA LYS A 205 -13.99 -2.75 -22.65
C LYS A 205 -13.13 -2.96 -21.40
N LEU A 206 -13.70 -2.79 -20.21
CA LEU A 206 -12.98 -2.80 -18.93
C LEU A 206 -13.88 -3.27 -17.79
N GLU A 207 -13.28 -3.94 -16.80
CA GLU A 207 -13.95 -4.25 -15.55
C GLU A 207 -14.33 -2.97 -14.78
N PRO A 208 -15.46 -2.94 -14.04
CA PRO A 208 -15.92 -1.73 -13.35
C PRO A 208 -14.88 -1.13 -12.41
N ALA A 209 -14.13 -1.98 -11.70
CA ALA A 209 -13.07 -1.55 -10.80
C ALA A 209 -11.93 -0.84 -11.54
N GLU A 210 -11.52 -1.37 -12.70
CA GLU A 210 -10.47 -0.77 -13.53
C GLU A 210 -10.91 0.60 -14.07
N VAL A 211 -12.18 0.74 -14.48
CA VAL A 211 -12.68 2.05 -14.91
C VAL A 211 -12.65 3.06 -13.77
N PHE A 212 -13.06 2.65 -12.58
CA PHE A 212 -13.05 3.51 -11.41
C PHE A 212 -11.62 3.91 -11.02
N HIS A 213 -10.69 2.95 -11.04
CA HIS A 213 -9.27 3.18 -10.80
C HIS A 213 -8.69 4.24 -11.74
N GLN A 214 -8.91 4.09 -13.05
CA GLN A 214 -8.45 5.04 -14.06
C GLN A 214 -9.13 6.41 -13.96
N MET A 215 -10.41 6.45 -13.59
CA MET A 215 -11.13 7.70 -13.36
C MET A 215 -10.54 8.47 -12.17
N LEU A 216 -10.19 7.79 -11.07
CA LEU A 216 -9.53 8.43 -9.92
C LEU A 216 -8.15 8.97 -10.31
N GLU A 217 -7.40 8.25 -11.13
CA GLU A 217 -6.12 8.74 -11.68
C GLU A 217 -6.33 10.00 -12.52
N HIS A 218 -7.30 9.99 -13.42
CA HIS A 218 -7.65 11.15 -14.26
C HIS A 218 -8.06 12.36 -13.42
N ARG A 219 -8.90 12.14 -12.39
CA ARG A 219 -9.31 13.18 -11.44
C ARG A 219 -8.10 13.81 -10.75
N TRP A 220 -7.12 13.00 -10.38
CA TRP A 220 -5.88 13.49 -9.78
C TRP A 220 -5.10 14.37 -10.76
N PHE A 221 -4.91 13.93 -12.00
CA PHE A 221 -4.24 14.72 -13.05
C PHE A 221 -4.93 16.05 -13.32
N LEU A 222 -6.27 16.05 -13.41
CA LEU A 222 -7.05 17.29 -13.57
C LEU A 222 -6.86 18.22 -12.38
N SER A 223 -6.91 17.68 -11.16
CA SER A 223 -6.74 18.46 -9.93
C SER A 223 -5.33 19.07 -9.82
N GLN A 224 -4.30 18.35 -10.29
CA GLN A 224 -2.94 18.86 -10.38
C GLN A 224 -2.82 20.01 -11.37
N ASN A 225 -3.36 19.84 -12.58
CA ASN A 225 -3.27 20.84 -13.66
C ASN A 225 -4.03 22.13 -13.30
N ASP A 226 -5.24 21.98 -12.76
CA ASP A 226 -6.11 23.11 -12.41
C ASP A 226 -5.77 23.72 -11.04
N ARG A 227 -4.88 23.08 -10.26
CA ARG A 227 -4.52 23.46 -8.89
C ARG A 227 -5.73 23.65 -7.97
N ARG A 228 -6.75 22.82 -8.13
CA ARG A 228 -7.98 22.79 -7.31
C ARG A 228 -8.46 21.36 -7.14
N ASP A 229 -9.29 21.10 -6.14
CA ASP A 229 -10.02 19.84 -6.03
C ASP A 229 -11.11 19.78 -7.11
N VAL A 230 -11.04 18.76 -7.99
CA VAL A 230 -12.03 18.54 -9.05
C VAL A 230 -13.13 17.61 -8.53
N PRO A 231 -14.42 18.01 -8.54
CA PRO A 231 -15.52 17.16 -8.13
C PRO A 231 -15.62 15.88 -8.96
N LEU A 232 -16.12 14.81 -8.33
CA LEU A 232 -16.24 13.49 -8.97
C LEU A 232 -17.04 13.53 -10.29
N ALA A 233 -18.18 14.22 -10.31
CA ALA A 233 -19.02 14.32 -11.51
C ALA A 233 -18.32 15.02 -12.69
N GLU A 234 -17.49 16.03 -12.40
CA GLU A 234 -16.68 16.72 -13.40
C GLU A 234 -15.60 15.78 -13.95
N ALA A 235 -14.91 15.05 -13.07
CA ALA A 235 -13.88 14.09 -13.44
C ALA A 235 -14.44 12.94 -14.30
N VAL A 236 -15.62 12.40 -13.98
CA VAL A 236 -16.28 11.35 -14.78
C VAL A 236 -16.56 11.83 -16.19
N SER A 237 -17.15 13.02 -16.33
CA SER A 237 -17.48 13.58 -17.65
C SER A 237 -16.22 13.77 -18.49
N SER A 238 -15.19 14.37 -17.90
CA SER A 238 -13.89 14.56 -18.54
C SER A 238 -13.22 13.24 -18.90
N TYR A 239 -13.27 12.23 -18.02
CA TYR A 239 -12.67 10.92 -18.27
C TYR A 239 -13.32 10.18 -19.44
N ILE A 240 -14.66 10.22 -19.52
CA ILE A 240 -15.41 9.61 -20.64
C ILE A 240 -15.01 10.26 -21.97
N GLU A 241 -14.92 11.59 -22.00
CA GLU A 241 -14.59 12.37 -23.20
C GLU A 241 -13.10 12.34 -23.56
N THR A 242 -12.17 12.30 -22.61
CA THR A 242 -10.74 12.45 -22.95
C THR A 242 -10.04 11.10 -23.07
N VAL A 243 -10.41 10.14 -22.22
CA VAL A 243 -9.72 8.85 -22.13
C VAL A 243 -10.56 7.73 -22.73
N LEU A 244 -11.77 7.51 -22.20
CA LEU A 244 -12.53 6.30 -22.50
C LEU A 244 -13.00 6.22 -23.96
N GLN A 245 -13.43 7.33 -24.56
CA GLN A 245 -13.86 7.35 -25.97
C GLN A 245 -12.71 7.15 -26.98
N HIS A 246 -11.48 7.50 -26.60
CA HIS A 246 -10.31 7.36 -27.48
C HIS A 246 -9.58 6.02 -27.29
N ARG A 247 -10.01 5.21 -26.32
CA ARG A 247 -9.43 3.90 -26.08
C ARG A 247 -9.83 2.93 -27.19
N ARG A 248 -8.83 2.33 -27.84
CA ARG A 248 -9.03 1.23 -28.78
C ARG A 248 -9.75 0.09 -28.05
N ASP A 249 -10.66 -0.60 -28.75
CA ASP A 249 -11.34 -1.78 -28.23
C ASP A 249 -10.28 -2.84 -27.89
N GLU A 250 -9.90 -2.94 -26.62
CA GLU A 250 -9.14 -4.10 -26.15
C GLU A 250 -10.11 -5.28 -26.22
N ALA A 251 -9.90 -6.15 -27.21
CA ALA A 251 -10.50 -7.47 -27.22
C ALA A 251 -10.24 -8.06 -25.84
N THR A 252 -11.31 -8.38 -25.13
CA THR A 252 -11.30 -9.08 -23.85
C THR A 252 -10.26 -10.19 -23.93
N VAL A 253 -9.09 -10.00 -23.32
CA VAL A 253 -8.23 -11.11 -22.97
C VAL A 253 -8.97 -11.79 -21.83
N ILE A 254 -9.90 -12.67 -22.21
CA ILE A 254 -10.37 -13.70 -21.31
C ILE A 254 -9.10 -14.47 -20.98
N ASP A 255 -8.53 -14.20 -19.82
CA ASP A 255 -7.50 -15.06 -19.27
C ASP A 255 -8.11 -16.47 -19.27
N PRO A 256 -7.53 -17.45 -19.98
CA PRO A 256 -8.08 -18.79 -19.94
C PRO A 256 -8.11 -19.20 -18.47
N PRO A 257 -9.21 -19.81 -17.98
CA PRO A 257 -9.28 -20.22 -16.59
C PRO A 257 -8.02 -21.01 -16.29
N THR A 258 -7.30 -20.63 -15.23
CA THR A 258 -6.13 -21.34 -14.71
C THR A 258 -6.57 -22.70 -14.19
N GLY A 259 -6.97 -23.59 -15.10
CA GLY A 259 -7.07 -25.01 -14.86
C GLY A 259 -5.65 -25.48 -14.66
N ALA A 260 -5.37 -26.03 -13.47
CA ALA A 260 -4.11 -26.67 -13.16
C ALA A 260 -3.79 -27.69 -14.26
N PHE A 261 -2.87 -27.35 -15.16
CA PHE A 261 -2.24 -28.31 -16.04
C PHE A 261 -1.39 -29.21 -15.16
N THR A 262 -1.97 -30.33 -14.74
CA THR A 262 -1.21 -31.47 -14.25
C THR A 262 -0.46 -32.05 -15.46
N LEU A 263 0.78 -31.60 -15.64
CA LEU A 263 1.70 -32.28 -16.54
C LEU A 263 1.84 -33.73 -16.03
N PRO A 264 1.68 -34.75 -16.90
CA PRO A 264 1.99 -36.11 -16.50
C PRO A 264 3.47 -36.15 -16.12
N THR A 265 3.74 -36.52 -14.86
CA THR A 265 5.08 -36.82 -14.39
C THR A 265 5.67 -37.88 -15.32
N ALA A 266 6.69 -37.51 -16.10
CA ALA A 266 7.46 -38.49 -16.84
C ALA A 266 8.08 -39.45 -15.80
N VAL A 267 7.68 -40.72 -15.87
CA VAL A 267 8.36 -41.79 -15.14
C VAL A 267 9.78 -41.79 -15.69
N ILE A 268 10.73 -41.37 -14.86
CA ILE A 268 12.15 -41.57 -15.13
C ILE A 268 12.32 -43.08 -15.09
N ASP A 269 12.62 -43.69 -16.24
CA ASP A 269 13.02 -45.10 -16.31
C ASP A 269 14.24 -45.24 -15.40
N GLU A 270 14.09 -45.95 -14.28
CA GLU A 270 15.20 -46.34 -13.45
C GLU A 270 16.12 -47.20 -14.31
N GLU A 271 17.31 -46.66 -14.62
CA GLU A 271 18.39 -47.41 -15.24
C GLU A 271 18.62 -48.68 -14.40
N ASP A 272 18.24 -49.84 -14.95
CA ASP A 272 18.30 -51.13 -14.26
C ASP A 272 19.77 -51.43 -13.92
N TRP A 273 20.10 -51.30 -12.64
CA TRP A 273 21.45 -51.51 -12.12
C TRP A 273 21.99 -52.93 -12.38
N ARG A 274 21.14 -53.87 -12.84
CA ARG A 274 21.54 -55.23 -13.23
C ARG A 274 22.24 -55.33 -14.58
N ASP A 275 22.21 -54.28 -15.42
CA ASP A 275 22.97 -54.26 -16.68
C ASP A 275 24.46 -53.87 -16.51
N ARG A 276 24.96 -53.78 -15.26
CA ARG A 276 26.36 -53.45 -14.96
C ARG A 276 27.18 -54.53 -14.22
N VAL A 277 26.74 -55.79 -14.17
CA VAL A 277 27.57 -56.92 -13.68
C VAL A 277 27.33 -58.20 -14.47
#